data_AF-A0A2K2CMT6-F1
#
_entry.id   AF-A0A2K2CMT6-F1
#
_cell.length_a   1.000
_cell.length_b   1.000
_cell.length_c   1.000
_cell.angle_alpha   90.00
_cell.angle_beta   90.00
_cell.angle_gamma   90.00
#
_symmetry.space_group_name_H-M   'P 1'
#
loop_
_entity.id
_entity.type
_entity.pdbx_description
1 polymer ?
#
loop_
_entity_poly.entity_id
_entity_poly.type
_entity_poly.pdbx_seq_one_letter_code
_entity_poly.pdbx_strand_id
1 'polypeptide(L)'
;MKLASQKAKDLATSRPNSCRAQLFCAHVKLQFALGHVKATGRRSILVRIRDDMNEAAKRFDGSLVLAMFHAKLCFVLGFYEAAHLECLRAFGLKQPVDPKLEDVPPGSVNGGVYDDRLSSIYQDLSRLKHRLLLVAKAHWCLMTSEKQDGFLSVGLDELHKYYDEVYEDGHWATRTISDVLTSVKKTGSWRFWISPYCIGKSFRMQHSLLEHMYSKHPAEKVLRSVLDPKLSDDTDTSMDDNSLDEISVCKDSEDHYLFQFNKTDNIFERLFCSTPSRTDAKSFAEIQEDKCKEGKEILQKLKQILKNLPTNKLSAEYDKARPEIQCLLRDFFTTSALDYRIVVLTLVKSFLLTKLMKSSSGGDATSKSIDNDDINSIFPEVAVVREQHVEWSFQHMVIQ
;
A
#
# COMPACT_ATOMS: atom_id res chain seq x y z
N MET A 1 -39.67 -3.76 -11.64
CA MET A 1 -38.26 -4.26 -11.64
C MET A 1 -37.77 -5.08 -12.86
N LYS A 2 -38.39 -6.18 -13.31
CA LYS A 2 -37.85 -6.99 -14.45
C LYS A 2 -37.65 -6.19 -15.74
N LEU A 3 -38.62 -5.35 -16.10
CA LEU A 3 -38.55 -4.47 -17.27
C LEU A 3 -37.41 -3.44 -17.17
N ALA A 4 -37.19 -2.87 -15.99
CA ALA A 4 -36.09 -1.93 -15.73
C ALA A 4 -34.73 -2.61 -15.88
N SER A 5 -34.59 -3.85 -15.40
CA SER A 5 -33.37 -4.65 -15.57
C SER A 5 -33.06 -4.93 -17.04
N GLN A 6 -34.08 -5.23 -17.87
CA GLN A 6 -33.90 -5.42 -19.30
C GLN A 6 -33.46 -4.11 -20.00
N LYS A 7 -34.16 -3.00 -19.75
CA LYS A 7 -33.78 -1.68 -20.29
C LYS A 7 -32.35 -1.28 -19.92
N ALA A 8 -31.94 -1.51 -18.68
CA ALA A 8 -30.59 -1.22 -18.22
C ALA A 8 -29.54 -2.10 -18.92
N LYS A 9 -29.86 -3.37 -19.19
CA LYS A 9 -29.01 -4.28 -19.98
C LYS A 9 -28.87 -3.82 -21.42
N ASP A 10 -29.96 -3.40 -22.06
CA ASP A 10 -29.94 -2.91 -23.44
C ASP A 10 -29.13 -1.61 -23.56
N LEU A 11 -29.23 -0.72 -22.55
CA LEU A 11 -28.41 0.48 -22.46
C LEU A 11 -26.92 0.16 -22.33
N ALA A 12 -26.54 -0.75 -21.43
CA ALA A 12 -25.15 -1.17 -21.27
C ALA A 12 -24.58 -1.85 -22.52
N THR A 13 -25.43 -2.57 -23.27
CA THR A 13 -25.05 -3.23 -24.52
C THR A 13 -24.87 -2.23 -25.66
N SER A 14 -25.76 -1.23 -25.76
CA SER A 14 -25.68 -0.17 -26.77
C SER A 14 -24.57 0.85 -26.50
N ARG A 15 -24.14 1.01 -25.24
CA ARG A 15 -23.05 1.89 -24.82
C ARG A 15 -21.93 1.09 -24.09
N PRO A 16 -21.21 0.20 -24.79
CA PRO A 16 -20.22 -0.68 -24.16
C PRO A 16 -19.02 0.08 -23.56
N ASN A 17 -18.72 1.27 -24.09
CA ASN A 17 -17.61 2.13 -23.66
C ASN A 17 -18.02 3.17 -22.59
N SER A 18 -19.22 3.08 -22.02
CA SER A 18 -19.67 3.95 -20.94
C SER A 18 -19.60 3.21 -19.60
N CYS A 19 -18.63 3.60 -18.75
CA CYS A 19 -18.50 3.06 -17.38
C CYS A 19 -19.82 3.24 -16.61
N ARG A 20 -20.41 4.43 -16.67
CA ARG A 20 -21.71 4.76 -16.05
C ARG A 20 -22.84 3.83 -16.52
N ALA A 21 -22.90 3.48 -17.80
CA ALA A 21 -23.92 2.55 -18.31
C ALA A 21 -23.75 1.13 -17.75
N GLN A 22 -22.50 0.65 -17.62
CA GLN A 22 -22.21 -0.64 -17.00
C GLN A 22 -22.58 -0.62 -15.50
N LEU A 23 -22.19 0.43 -14.78
CA LEU A 23 -22.52 0.62 -13.36
C LEU A 23 -24.02 0.71 -13.12
N PHE A 24 -24.76 1.40 -13.97
CA PHE A 24 -26.21 1.46 -13.88
C PHE A 24 -26.88 0.11 -14.07
N CYS A 25 -26.43 -0.67 -15.06
CA CYS A 25 -26.93 -2.05 -15.24
C CYS A 25 -26.67 -2.89 -13.99
N ALA A 26 -25.47 -2.81 -13.42
CA ALA A 26 -25.12 -3.48 -12.17
C ALA A 26 -25.97 -3.02 -10.98
N HIS A 27 -26.19 -1.72 -10.84
CA HIS A 27 -27.00 -1.12 -9.78
C HIS A 27 -28.46 -1.58 -9.85
N VAL A 28 -29.07 -1.58 -11.04
CA VAL A 28 -30.45 -2.07 -11.22
C VAL A 28 -30.57 -3.57 -10.93
N LYS A 29 -29.57 -4.37 -11.33
CA LYS A 29 -29.51 -5.80 -10.98
C LYS A 29 -29.36 -6.00 -9.46
N LEU A 30 -28.60 -5.15 -8.77
CA LEU A 30 -28.44 -5.18 -7.31
C LEU A 30 -29.77 -4.86 -6.60
N GLN A 31 -30.50 -3.84 -7.05
CA GLN A 31 -31.85 -3.55 -6.54
C GLN A 31 -32.82 -4.71 -6.79
N PHE A 32 -32.73 -5.35 -7.96
CA PHE A 32 -33.51 -6.55 -8.25
C PHE A 32 -33.17 -7.70 -7.30
N ALA A 33 -31.90 -7.87 -6.93
CA ALA A 33 -31.47 -8.86 -5.94
C ALA A 33 -32.08 -8.58 -4.55
N LEU A 34 -32.10 -7.33 -4.09
CA LEU A 34 -32.74 -6.95 -2.81
C LEU A 34 -34.24 -7.26 -2.76
N GLY A 35 -34.95 -7.12 -3.89
CA GLY A 35 -36.36 -7.48 -4.01
C GLY A 35 -36.64 -8.99 -4.10
N HIS A 36 -35.60 -9.82 -4.10
CA HIS A 36 -35.75 -11.27 -4.29
C HIS A 36 -36.00 -11.98 -2.94
N VAL A 37 -37.10 -12.73 -2.85
CA VAL A 37 -37.57 -13.36 -1.58
C VAL A 37 -36.61 -14.43 -1.06
N LYS A 38 -35.96 -15.20 -1.95
CA LYS A 38 -35.03 -16.29 -1.56
C LYS A 38 -33.57 -15.86 -1.58
N ALA A 39 -32.86 -16.10 -0.46
CA ALA A 39 -31.44 -15.77 -0.27
C ALA A 39 -30.49 -16.53 -1.22
N THR A 40 -30.80 -17.80 -1.55
CA THR A 40 -30.02 -18.59 -2.51
C THR A 40 -30.10 -18.03 -3.94
N GLY A 41 -31.27 -17.53 -4.33
CA GLY A 41 -31.43 -16.80 -5.61
C GLY A 41 -30.64 -15.49 -5.63
N ARG A 42 -30.62 -14.77 -4.50
CA ARG A 42 -29.88 -13.51 -4.31
C ARG A 42 -28.39 -13.64 -4.63
N ARG A 43 -27.72 -14.60 -4.01
CA ARG A 43 -26.28 -14.84 -4.24
C ARG A 43 -25.96 -15.09 -5.71
N SER A 44 -26.77 -15.92 -6.39
CA SER A 44 -26.56 -16.22 -7.81
C SER A 44 -26.64 -14.98 -8.71
N ILE A 45 -27.51 -14.02 -8.38
CA ILE A 45 -27.62 -12.74 -9.08
C ILE A 45 -26.37 -11.89 -8.80
N LEU A 46 -25.96 -11.78 -7.54
CA LEU A 46 -24.78 -11.00 -7.15
C LEU A 46 -23.48 -11.52 -7.80
N VAL A 47 -23.31 -12.85 -7.90
CA VAL A 47 -22.17 -13.46 -8.59
C VAL A 47 -22.13 -13.05 -10.07
N ARG A 48 -23.29 -13.05 -10.75
CA ARG A 48 -23.37 -12.58 -12.15
C ARG A 48 -23.02 -11.10 -12.27
N ILE A 49 -23.48 -10.26 -11.34
CA ILE A 49 -23.09 -8.83 -11.32
C ILE A 49 -21.58 -8.70 -11.17
N ARG A 50 -20.97 -9.49 -10.27
CA ARG A 50 -19.52 -9.46 -10.04
C ARG A 50 -18.76 -9.85 -11.31
N ASP A 51 -19.21 -10.89 -12.01
CA ASP A 51 -18.56 -11.34 -13.25
C ASP A 51 -18.62 -10.25 -14.34
N ASP A 52 -19.77 -9.58 -14.48
CA ASP A 52 -19.90 -8.42 -15.38
C ASP A 52 -18.97 -7.26 -14.96
N MET A 53 -18.85 -6.99 -13.65
CA MET A 53 -18.00 -5.92 -13.11
C MET A 53 -16.51 -6.23 -13.18
N ASN A 54 -16.10 -7.49 -13.06
CA ASN A 54 -14.71 -7.92 -13.30
C ASN A 54 -14.26 -7.52 -14.71
N GLU A 55 -15.12 -7.73 -15.70
CA GLU A 55 -14.79 -7.38 -17.08
C GLU A 55 -14.89 -5.88 -17.34
N ALA A 56 -15.77 -5.17 -16.64
CA ALA A 56 -15.82 -3.71 -16.69
C ALA A 56 -14.59 -3.09 -16.01
N ALA A 57 -14.09 -3.64 -14.90
CA ALA A 57 -12.93 -3.14 -14.17
C ALA A 57 -11.64 -3.16 -15.00
N LYS A 58 -11.48 -4.17 -15.86
CA LYS A 58 -10.36 -4.23 -16.82
C LYS A 58 -10.44 -3.15 -17.91
N ARG A 59 -11.66 -2.77 -18.32
CA ARG A 59 -11.91 -1.78 -19.38
C ARG A 59 -11.87 -0.34 -18.88
N PHE A 60 -12.24 -0.12 -17.62
CA PHE A 60 -12.33 1.19 -16.98
C PHE A 60 -11.44 1.22 -15.74
N ASP A 61 -10.14 0.98 -15.94
CA ASP A 61 -9.14 0.90 -14.88
C ASP A 61 -8.96 2.23 -14.11
N GLY A 62 -9.26 3.37 -14.72
CA GLY A 62 -9.25 4.69 -14.08
C GLY A 62 -10.50 5.06 -13.25
N SER A 63 -11.54 4.22 -13.23
CA SER A 63 -12.81 4.53 -12.55
C SER A 63 -12.80 4.18 -11.06
N LEU A 64 -12.87 5.20 -10.20
CA LEU A 64 -12.99 5.02 -8.75
C LEU A 64 -14.38 4.54 -8.31
N VAL A 65 -15.44 5.01 -8.99
CA VAL A 65 -16.82 4.61 -8.67
C VAL A 65 -17.01 3.12 -8.95
N LEU A 66 -16.47 2.64 -10.07
CA LEU A 66 -16.50 1.22 -10.42
C LEU A 66 -15.67 0.40 -9.43
N ALA A 67 -14.45 0.83 -9.12
CA ALA A 67 -13.59 0.14 -8.17
C ALA A 67 -14.27 -0.05 -6.81
N MET A 68 -14.89 1.02 -6.30
CA MET A 68 -15.67 0.99 -5.07
C MET A 68 -16.83 -0.01 -5.15
N PHE A 69 -17.66 0.09 -6.19
CA PHE A 69 -18.84 -0.76 -6.35
C PHE A 69 -18.43 -2.23 -6.40
N HIS A 70 -17.38 -2.52 -7.17
CA HIS A 70 -16.84 -3.86 -7.33
C HIS A 70 -16.25 -4.41 -6.02
N ALA A 71 -15.45 -3.62 -5.30
CA ALA A 71 -14.89 -4.01 -4.00
C ALA A 71 -15.97 -4.33 -2.98
N LYS A 72 -17.00 -3.46 -2.88
CA LYS A 72 -18.17 -3.66 -2.02
C LYS A 72 -18.92 -4.96 -2.37
N LEU A 73 -19.11 -5.24 -3.67
CA LEU A 73 -19.77 -6.46 -4.13
C LEU A 73 -18.97 -7.73 -3.80
N CYS A 74 -17.66 -7.70 -4.02
CA CYS A 74 -16.76 -8.79 -3.64
C CYS A 74 -16.80 -9.06 -2.13
N PHE A 75 -16.84 -8.01 -1.31
CA PHE A 75 -16.96 -8.14 0.16
C PHE A 75 -18.25 -8.85 0.57
N VAL A 76 -19.41 -8.42 0.04
CA VAL A 76 -20.72 -9.03 0.35
C VAL A 76 -20.75 -10.50 -0.05
N LEU A 77 -20.09 -10.85 -1.16
CA LEU A 77 -20.03 -12.22 -1.65
C LEU A 77 -19.02 -13.12 -0.89
N GLY A 78 -18.22 -12.57 0.02
CA GLY A 78 -17.17 -13.29 0.75
C GLY A 78 -15.88 -13.49 -0.05
N PHE A 79 -15.69 -12.76 -1.14
CA PHE A 79 -14.43 -12.72 -1.92
C PHE A 79 -13.53 -11.60 -1.36
N TYR A 80 -13.04 -11.78 -0.13
CA TYR A 80 -12.30 -10.74 0.59
C TYR A 80 -10.95 -10.41 -0.05
N GLU A 81 -10.27 -11.39 -0.65
CA GLU A 81 -9.05 -11.16 -1.43
C GLU A 81 -9.33 -10.23 -2.61
N ALA A 82 -10.36 -10.52 -3.42
CA ALA A 82 -10.73 -9.69 -4.56
C ALA A 82 -11.15 -8.27 -4.13
N ALA A 83 -11.91 -8.15 -3.04
CA ALA A 83 -12.28 -6.85 -2.47
C ALA A 83 -11.05 -6.06 -2.01
N HIS A 84 -10.09 -6.73 -1.37
CA HIS A 84 -8.84 -6.11 -0.93
C HIS A 84 -8.01 -5.62 -2.12
N LEU A 85 -7.80 -6.47 -3.12
CA LEU A 85 -7.04 -6.12 -4.33
C LEU A 85 -7.67 -4.95 -5.09
N GLU A 86 -9.00 -4.90 -5.15
CA GLU A 86 -9.71 -3.79 -5.80
C GLU A 86 -9.58 -2.47 -5.02
N CYS A 87 -9.60 -2.52 -3.67
CA CYS A 87 -9.24 -1.36 -2.85
C CYS A 87 -7.80 -0.91 -3.11
N LEU A 88 -6.84 -1.85 -3.19
CA LEU A 88 -5.43 -1.52 -3.48
C LEU A 88 -5.25 -0.90 -4.87
N ARG A 89 -6.02 -1.37 -5.87
CA ARG A 89 -6.07 -0.78 -7.20
C ARG A 89 -6.60 0.65 -7.14
N ALA A 90 -7.72 0.86 -6.46
CA ALA A 90 -8.38 2.16 -6.34
C ALA A 90 -7.49 3.21 -5.67
N PHE A 91 -6.83 2.87 -4.56
CA PHE A 91 -5.88 3.79 -3.92
C PHE A 91 -4.71 4.12 -4.85
N GLY A 92 -4.20 3.14 -5.63
CA GLY A 92 -3.05 3.32 -6.51
C GLY A 92 -3.28 4.21 -7.75
N LEU A 93 -4.47 4.76 -7.96
CA LEU A 93 -4.78 5.59 -9.13
C LEU A 93 -4.15 6.98 -8.99
N LYS A 94 -3.27 7.35 -9.94
CA LYS A 94 -2.60 8.66 -9.95
C LYS A 94 -3.54 9.81 -10.37
N GLN A 95 -4.39 9.57 -11.37
CA GLN A 95 -5.35 10.54 -11.89
C GLN A 95 -6.68 9.85 -12.21
N PRO A 96 -7.55 9.65 -11.20
CA PRO A 96 -8.86 9.06 -11.40
C PRO A 96 -9.76 9.87 -12.34
N VAL A 97 -10.70 9.19 -13.01
CA VAL A 97 -11.82 9.86 -13.69
C VAL A 97 -12.66 10.60 -12.64
N ASP A 98 -13.15 11.80 -12.97
CA ASP A 98 -14.04 12.55 -12.06
C ASP A 98 -15.26 11.69 -11.72
N PRO A 99 -15.47 11.32 -10.44
CA PRO A 99 -16.58 10.47 -10.03
C PRO A 99 -17.97 10.97 -10.45
N LYS A 100 -18.14 12.28 -10.63
CA LYS A 100 -19.41 12.88 -11.09
C LYS A 100 -19.83 12.39 -12.47
N LEU A 101 -18.88 12.01 -13.32
CA LEU A 101 -19.18 11.50 -14.67
C LEU A 101 -19.71 10.07 -14.66
N GLU A 102 -19.49 9.36 -13.55
CA GLU A 102 -19.72 7.92 -13.43
C GLU A 102 -20.67 7.57 -12.29
N ASP A 103 -21.20 8.57 -11.57
CA ASP A 103 -22.08 8.37 -10.43
C ASP A 103 -23.39 7.68 -10.82
N VAL A 104 -23.77 6.72 -9.97
CA VAL A 104 -24.96 5.89 -10.16
C VAL A 104 -25.58 5.60 -8.78
N PRO A 105 -26.79 6.13 -8.50
CA PRO A 105 -27.57 7.06 -9.33
C PRO A 105 -26.89 8.43 -9.50
N PRO A 106 -27.32 9.26 -10.47
CA PRO A 106 -26.81 10.63 -10.61
C PRO A 106 -26.93 11.42 -9.30
N GLY A 107 -25.84 12.07 -8.88
CA GLY A 107 -25.74 12.80 -7.62
C GLY A 107 -25.41 11.93 -6.40
N SER A 108 -25.16 10.63 -6.55
CA SER A 108 -24.88 9.73 -5.41
C SER A 108 -23.49 9.91 -4.80
N VAL A 109 -22.56 10.57 -5.50
CA VAL A 109 -21.22 10.85 -4.96
C VAL A 109 -21.23 12.23 -4.30
N ASN A 110 -20.91 12.27 -3.00
CA ASN A 110 -20.85 13.51 -2.25
C ASN A 110 -19.64 14.36 -2.68
N GLY A 111 -19.82 15.67 -2.78
CA GLY A 111 -18.74 16.63 -3.04
C GLY A 111 -19.04 17.60 -4.19
N GLY A 112 -18.80 18.89 -3.95
CA GLY A 112 -19.08 19.95 -4.92
C GLY A 112 -18.01 20.05 -6.01
N VAL A 113 -16.75 19.84 -5.64
CA VAL A 113 -15.58 19.86 -6.54
C VAL A 113 -14.93 18.49 -6.66
N TYR A 114 -14.00 18.36 -7.61
CA TYR A 114 -13.31 17.09 -7.90
C TYR A 114 -12.65 16.49 -6.66
N ASP A 115 -11.88 17.28 -5.90
CA ASP A 115 -11.15 16.80 -4.72
C ASP A 115 -12.08 16.34 -3.58
N ASP A 116 -13.21 17.01 -3.38
CA ASP A 116 -14.22 16.59 -2.39
C ASP A 116 -14.81 15.23 -2.75
N ARG A 117 -15.11 15.01 -4.05
CA ARG A 117 -15.65 13.75 -4.56
C ARG A 117 -14.66 12.60 -4.39
N LEU A 118 -13.40 12.84 -4.71
CA LEU A 118 -12.33 11.88 -4.45
C LEU A 118 -12.24 11.53 -2.96
N SER A 119 -12.20 12.56 -2.10
CA SER A 119 -12.12 12.40 -0.66
C SER A 119 -13.28 11.57 -0.11
N SER A 120 -14.51 11.80 -0.57
CA SER A 120 -15.68 11.01 -0.18
C SER A 120 -15.54 9.53 -0.54
N ILE A 121 -15.05 9.21 -1.74
CA ILE A 121 -14.86 7.81 -2.15
C ILE A 121 -13.73 7.15 -1.37
N TYR A 122 -12.61 7.85 -1.14
CA TYR A 122 -11.49 7.32 -0.36
C TYR A 122 -11.85 7.05 1.11
N GLN A 123 -12.73 7.86 1.71
CA GLN A 123 -13.28 7.59 3.04
C GLN A 123 -14.10 6.30 3.05
N ASP A 124 -14.94 6.08 2.04
CA ASP A 124 -15.68 4.83 1.89
C ASP A 124 -14.75 3.62 1.69
N LEU A 125 -13.67 3.76 0.91
CA LEU A 125 -12.70 2.69 0.66
C LEU A 125 -11.96 2.35 1.96
N SER A 126 -11.61 3.37 2.74
CA SER A 126 -10.96 3.22 4.04
C SER A 126 -11.87 2.49 5.02
N ARG A 127 -13.16 2.81 5.04
CA ARG A 127 -14.17 2.10 5.84
C ARG A 127 -14.31 0.64 5.41
N LEU A 128 -14.32 0.36 4.11
CA LEU A 128 -14.35 -1.02 3.59
C LEU A 128 -13.06 -1.78 3.94
N LYS A 129 -11.89 -1.16 3.80
CA LYS A 129 -10.59 -1.71 4.21
C LYS A 129 -10.60 -2.07 5.71
N HIS A 130 -11.15 -1.21 6.56
CA HIS A 130 -11.29 -1.50 7.98
C HIS A 130 -12.19 -2.72 8.23
N ARG A 131 -13.34 -2.84 7.54
CA ARG A 131 -14.20 -4.03 7.65
C ARG A 131 -13.50 -5.31 7.18
N LEU A 132 -12.72 -5.25 6.10
CA LEU A 132 -11.89 -6.37 5.65
C LEU A 132 -10.90 -6.80 6.75
N LEU A 133 -10.23 -5.85 7.40
CA LEU A 133 -9.30 -6.14 8.50
C LEU A 133 -10.00 -6.78 9.70
N LEU A 134 -11.24 -6.37 10.02
CA LEU A 134 -12.04 -7.02 11.08
C LEU A 134 -12.36 -8.48 10.74
N VAL A 135 -12.73 -8.77 9.49
CA VAL A 135 -12.96 -10.14 9.03
C VAL A 135 -11.67 -10.97 9.13
N ALA A 136 -10.56 -10.41 8.64
CA ALA A 136 -9.25 -11.05 8.72
C ALA A 136 -8.82 -11.31 10.16
N LYS A 137 -9.11 -10.39 11.09
CA LYS A 137 -8.83 -10.54 12.52
C LYS A 137 -9.65 -11.67 13.14
N ALA A 138 -10.95 -11.71 12.85
CA ALA A 138 -11.81 -12.79 13.30
C ALA A 138 -11.32 -14.15 12.79
N HIS A 139 -10.93 -14.23 11.52
CA HIS A 139 -10.37 -15.44 10.92
C HIS A 139 -9.04 -15.84 11.57
N TRP A 140 -8.12 -14.89 11.76
CA TRP A 140 -6.85 -15.09 12.45
C TRP A 140 -7.04 -15.67 13.85
N CYS A 141 -7.96 -15.13 14.64
CA CYS A 141 -8.25 -15.62 16.00
C CYS A 141 -8.83 -17.05 16.02
N LEU A 142 -9.44 -17.50 14.92
CA LEU A 142 -9.98 -18.86 14.78
C LEU A 142 -8.95 -19.86 14.23
N MET A 143 -7.78 -19.40 13.80
CA MET A 143 -6.72 -20.29 13.32
C MET A 143 -6.05 -21.04 14.47
N THR A 144 -5.54 -22.24 14.16
CA THR A 144 -4.63 -22.97 15.05
C THR A 144 -3.30 -22.23 15.18
N SER A 145 -2.58 -22.45 16.29
CA SER A 145 -1.23 -21.87 16.47
C SER A 145 -0.33 -22.18 15.27
N GLU A 146 -0.29 -23.45 14.83
CA GLU A 146 0.51 -23.89 13.68
C GLU A 146 0.22 -23.09 12.40
N LYS A 147 -1.06 -22.77 12.14
CA LYS A 147 -1.42 -21.97 10.97
C LYS A 147 -0.97 -20.53 11.11
N GLN A 148 -1.13 -19.94 12.30
CA GLN A 148 -0.64 -18.59 12.59
C GLN A 148 0.90 -18.54 12.46
N ASP A 149 1.60 -19.54 12.97
CA ASP A 149 3.05 -19.64 12.94
C ASP A 149 3.56 -19.71 11.48
N GLY A 150 2.81 -20.35 10.57
CA GLY A 150 3.07 -20.33 9.13
C GLY A 150 2.95 -18.95 8.45
N PHE A 151 2.27 -17.97 9.06
CA PHE A 151 2.28 -16.57 8.60
C PHE A 151 3.46 -15.76 9.20
N LEU A 152 4.11 -16.26 10.24
CA LEU A 152 5.24 -15.59 10.90
C LEU A 152 6.59 -15.92 10.24
N SER A 153 6.59 -16.69 9.16
CA SER A 153 7.79 -16.97 8.37
C SER A 153 7.50 -16.82 6.88
N VAL A 154 8.28 -15.99 6.19
CA VAL A 154 8.13 -15.72 4.76
C VAL A 154 9.47 -15.84 4.06
N GLY A 155 9.55 -16.72 3.07
CA GLY A 155 10.73 -16.85 2.22
C GLY A 155 10.79 -15.79 1.13
N LEU A 156 11.98 -15.25 0.85
CA LEU A 156 12.16 -14.28 -0.24
C LEU A 156 11.86 -14.90 -1.61
N ASP A 157 12.11 -16.19 -1.79
CA ASP A 157 11.82 -16.87 -3.06
C ASP A 157 10.31 -17.08 -3.27
N GLU A 158 9.56 -17.39 -2.19
CA GLU A 158 8.07 -17.40 -2.21
C GLU A 158 7.54 -16.00 -2.56
N LEU A 159 8.10 -14.97 -1.92
CA LEU A 159 7.73 -13.58 -2.16
C LEU A 159 8.03 -13.16 -3.61
N HIS A 160 9.22 -13.50 -4.12
CA HIS A 160 9.62 -13.21 -5.49
C HIS A 160 8.65 -13.84 -6.48
N LYS A 161 8.38 -15.15 -6.33
CA LYS A 161 7.44 -15.89 -7.19
C LYS A 161 6.04 -15.27 -7.15
N TYR A 162 5.54 -14.91 -5.97
CA TYR A 162 4.24 -14.27 -5.84
C TYR A 162 4.16 -12.96 -6.64
N TYR A 163 5.15 -12.07 -6.52
CA TYR A 163 5.12 -10.79 -7.23
C TYR A 163 5.36 -10.94 -8.73
N ASP A 164 6.09 -11.97 -9.15
CA ASP A 164 6.29 -12.32 -10.56
C ASP A 164 5.01 -12.86 -11.21
N GLU A 165 4.24 -13.70 -10.49
CA GLU A 165 2.99 -14.29 -11.01
C GLU A 165 1.80 -13.32 -10.98
N VAL A 166 1.72 -12.45 -9.97
CA VAL A 166 0.54 -11.59 -9.74
C VAL A 166 0.60 -10.30 -10.54
N TYR A 167 1.78 -9.83 -10.91
CA TYR A 167 1.95 -8.57 -11.63
C TYR A 167 2.58 -8.81 -13.00
N GLU A 168 2.24 -7.98 -13.98
CA GLU A 168 2.81 -8.04 -15.33
C GLU A 168 4.35 -7.96 -15.31
N ASP A 169 4.97 -8.53 -16.35
CA ASP A 169 6.43 -8.58 -16.53
C ASP A 169 7.07 -7.21 -16.25
N GLY A 170 7.87 -7.15 -15.18
CA GLY A 170 8.67 -5.97 -14.84
C GLY A 170 8.15 -5.10 -13.69
N HIS A 171 7.20 -5.57 -12.88
CA HIS A 171 6.81 -4.88 -11.64
C HIS A 171 8.02 -4.62 -10.72
N TRP A 172 8.07 -3.42 -10.13
CA TRP A 172 9.23 -2.94 -9.36
C TRP A 172 9.54 -3.80 -8.13
N ALA A 173 8.53 -4.46 -7.55
CA ALA A 173 8.70 -5.35 -6.39
C ALA A 173 9.60 -6.54 -6.72
N THR A 174 9.36 -7.21 -7.85
CA THR A 174 10.16 -8.36 -8.32
C THR A 174 11.61 -7.96 -8.55
N ARG A 175 11.83 -6.82 -9.23
CA ARG A 175 13.18 -6.24 -9.43
C ARG A 175 13.86 -5.93 -8.10
N THR A 176 13.13 -5.32 -7.16
CA THR A 176 13.66 -5.00 -5.83
C THR A 176 14.09 -6.25 -5.08
N ILE A 177 13.28 -7.32 -5.08
CA ILE A 177 13.63 -8.57 -4.41
C ILE A 177 14.87 -9.21 -5.06
N SER A 178 14.93 -9.23 -6.41
CA SER A 178 16.10 -9.71 -7.15
C SER A 178 17.39 -8.93 -6.84
N ASP A 179 17.31 -7.59 -6.79
CA ASP A 179 18.43 -6.70 -6.48
C ASP A 179 18.91 -6.91 -5.04
N VAL A 180 17.98 -7.07 -4.10
CA VAL A 180 18.27 -7.39 -2.70
C VAL A 180 18.98 -8.72 -2.60
N LEU A 181 18.43 -9.79 -3.19
CA LEU A 181 19.03 -11.13 -3.14
C LEU A 181 20.45 -11.13 -3.72
N THR A 182 20.65 -10.46 -4.86
CA THR A 182 21.97 -10.34 -5.49
C THR A 182 22.95 -9.56 -4.61
N SER A 183 22.49 -8.45 -4.04
CA SER A 183 23.31 -7.56 -3.21
C SER A 183 23.69 -8.22 -1.88
N VAL A 184 22.75 -8.86 -1.20
CA VAL A 184 23.00 -9.54 0.08
C VAL A 184 23.87 -10.79 -0.15
N LYS A 185 23.69 -11.55 -1.25
CA LYS A 185 24.61 -12.66 -1.59
C LYS A 185 26.03 -12.17 -1.86
N LYS A 186 26.19 -11.05 -2.59
CA LYS A 186 27.51 -10.48 -2.91
C LYS A 186 28.18 -9.84 -1.70
N THR A 187 27.41 -9.18 -0.84
CA THR A 187 27.96 -8.34 0.24
C THR A 187 27.80 -8.95 1.63
N GLY A 188 26.97 -9.97 1.82
CA GLY A 188 26.63 -10.49 3.15
C GLY A 188 26.00 -9.47 4.09
N SER A 189 25.60 -8.28 3.60
CA SER A 189 25.02 -7.21 4.41
C SER A 189 23.68 -6.76 3.84
N TRP A 190 22.72 -6.55 4.73
CA TRP A 190 21.43 -5.94 4.41
C TRP A 190 21.47 -4.41 4.44
N ARG A 191 22.49 -3.86 5.11
CA ARG A 191 22.65 -2.43 5.35
C ARG A 191 23.85 -1.89 4.60
N PHE A 192 23.68 -0.71 4.04
CA PHE A 192 24.73 0.05 3.37
C PHE A 192 24.42 1.55 3.45
N TRP A 193 25.40 2.37 3.11
CA TRP A 193 25.31 3.81 3.05
C TRP A 193 25.33 4.29 1.61
N ILE A 194 24.57 5.33 1.30
CA ILE A 194 24.53 5.96 -0.02
C ILE A 194 25.12 7.36 0.01
N SER A 195 25.70 7.78 -1.12
CA SER A 195 26.11 9.17 -1.31
C SER A 195 24.92 10.02 -1.75
N PRO A 196 24.66 11.18 -1.11
CA PRO A 196 23.63 12.10 -1.59
C PRO A 196 23.88 12.61 -3.01
N TYR A 197 25.15 12.62 -3.47
CA TYR A 197 25.54 13.22 -4.75
C TYR A 197 25.79 12.19 -5.85
N CYS A 198 26.01 10.92 -5.51
CA CYS A 198 26.32 9.86 -6.48
C CYS A 198 25.24 8.77 -6.44
N ILE A 199 24.22 8.92 -7.28
CA ILE A 199 23.15 7.94 -7.44
C ILE A 199 23.75 6.57 -7.82
N GLY A 200 23.27 5.52 -7.18
CA GLY A 200 23.71 4.14 -7.42
C GLY A 200 25.03 3.74 -6.75
N LYS A 201 25.73 4.65 -6.04
CA LYS A 201 26.90 4.28 -5.24
C LYS A 201 26.51 3.91 -3.82
N SER A 202 26.92 2.71 -3.41
CA SER A 202 26.72 2.16 -2.07
C SER A 202 28.06 1.87 -1.37
N PHE A 203 28.06 2.02 -0.06
CA PHE A 203 29.22 1.86 0.82
C PHE A 203 28.86 0.95 1.98
N ARG A 204 29.73 0.00 2.34
CA ARG A 204 29.46 -0.89 3.48
C ARG A 204 29.61 -0.21 4.84
N MET A 205 30.40 0.84 4.91
CA MET A 205 30.79 1.48 6.17
C MET A 205 30.71 2.99 6.02
N GLN A 206 30.39 3.67 7.13
CA GLN A 206 30.33 5.13 7.19
C GLN A 206 31.66 5.77 6.78
N HIS A 207 32.79 5.22 7.23
CA HIS A 207 34.12 5.74 6.87
C HIS A 207 34.36 5.69 5.35
N SER A 208 33.87 4.66 4.65
CA SER A 208 34.03 4.54 3.20
C SER A 208 33.18 5.57 2.46
N LEU A 209 31.98 5.87 2.97
CA LEU A 209 31.17 6.98 2.48
C LEU A 209 31.93 8.30 2.66
N LEU A 210 32.46 8.57 3.85
CA LEU A 210 33.19 9.80 4.13
C LEU A 210 34.41 9.99 3.21
N GLU A 211 35.23 8.95 3.04
CA GLU A 211 36.38 9.00 2.12
C GLU A 211 35.96 9.26 0.67
N HIS A 212 34.83 8.69 0.24
CA HIS A 212 34.23 9.03 -1.05
C HIS A 212 33.81 10.50 -1.12
N MET A 213 33.15 11.02 -0.08
CA MET A 213 32.75 12.42 -0.02
C MET A 213 33.96 13.36 -0.12
N TYR A 214 35.03 13.08 0.63
CA TYR A 214 36.24 13.90 0.62
C TYR A 214 37.00 13.90 -0.70
N SER A 215 37.02 12.75 -1.38
CA SER A 215 37.77 12.56 -2.62
C SER A 215 37.02 13.03 -3.86
N LYS A 216 35.69 12.88 -3.90
CA LYS A 216 34.86 13.14 -5.09
C LYS A 216 34.00 14.39 -4.99
N HIS A 217 33.80 14.94 -3.79
CA HIS A 217 33.02 16.15 -3.59
C HIS A 217 33.85 17.22 -2.84
N PRO A 218 34.66 18.03 -3.57
CA PRO A 218 35.58 18.98 -2.96
C PRO A 218 34.92 19.98 -2.00
N ALA A 219 33.67 20.35 -2.28
CA ALA A 219 32.86 21.22 -1.42
C ALA A 219 32.56 20.62 -0.04
N GLU A 220 32.74 19.31 0.14
CA GLU A 220 32.50 18.58 1.40
C GLU A 220 33.78 18.35 2.20
N LYS A 221 34.95 18.80 1.72
CA LYS A 221 36.21 18.67 2.47
C LYS A 221 36.16 19.37 3.84
N VAL A 222 35.29 20.37 3.98
CA VAL A 222 35.03 21.06 5.25
C VAL A 222 34.59 20.10 6.36
N LEU A 223 33.95 18.98 6.02
CA LEU A 223 33.52 17.97 7.00
C LEU A 223 34.69 17.27 7.69
N ARG A 224 35.89 17.25 7.07
CA ARG A 224 37.11 16.68 7.70
C ARG A 224 37.52 17.44 8.97
N SER A 225 37.15 18.71 9.11
CA SER A 225 37.55 19.51 10.28
C SER A 225 36.79 19.12 11.56
N VAL A 226 35.65 18.44 11.39
CA VAL A 226 34.67 18.10 12.41
C VAL A 226 34.78 16.64 12.85
N LEU A 227 35.03 15.75 11.89
CA LEU A 227 35.10 14.32 12.10
C LEU A 227 36.50 13.96 12.63
N ASP A 228 36.74 14.27 13.91
CA ASP A 228 37.89 13.78 14.65
C ASP A 228 37.67 12.27 14.93
N PRO A 229 38.62 11.37 14.63
CA PRO A 229 38.48 9.93 14.86
C PRO A 229 38.18 9.54 16.33
N LYS A 230 38.33 10.45 17.30
CA LYS A 230 37.90 10.21 18.69
C LYS A 230 36.39 10.32 18.94
N LEU A 231 35.61 10.79 17.96
CA LEU A 231 34.15 10.87 18.04
C LEU A 231 33.45 9.61 17.48
N SER A 232 34.20 8.67 16.89
CA SER A 232 33.63 7.49 16.22
C SER A 232 33.42 6.28 17.12
N ASP A 233 33.95 6.26 18.34
CA ASP A 233 33.76 5.14 19.28
C ASP A 233 32.42 5.22 20.05
N ASP A 234 31.81 6.41 20.15
CA ASP A 234 30.59 6.66 20.95
C ASP A 234 29.31 6.80 20.11
N THR A 235 29.36 6.67 18.77
CA THR A 235 28.13 6.48 18.00
C THR A 235 27.73 5.03 18.11
N ASP A 236 27.13 4.71 19.25
CA ASP A 236 26.46 3.46 19.50
C ASP A 236 25.61 3.08 18.28
N THR A 237 25.89 1.90 17.77
CA THR A 237 25.44 1.39 16.46
C THR A 237 23.95 1.04 16.45
N SER A 238 23.24 1.30 17.55
CA SER A 238 21.79 1.22 17.68
C SER A 238 21.14 2.43 17.01
N MET A 239 21.13 2.40 15.68
CA MET A 239 20.05 3.06 14.95
C MET A 239 18.76 2.33 15.35
N ASP A 240 18.10 2.84 16.40
CA ASP A 240 16.85 2.36 16.99
C ASP A 240 15.73 2.63 15.99
N ASP A 241 15.74 1.88 14.89
CA ASP A 241 14.61 1.75 14.01
C ASP A 241 13.73 0.65 14.61
N ASN A 242 12.86 1.05 15.55
CA ASN A 242 11.93 0.21 16.30
C ASN A 242 11.08 -0.73 15.39
N SER A 243 11.11 -0.54 14.07
CA SER A 243 10.45 -1.38 13.08
C SER A 243 11.12 -2.76 12.88
N LEU A 244 12.41 -2.92 13.24
CA LEU A 244 13.19 -4.14 13.00
C LEU A 244 13.43 -5.01 14.25
N ASP A 245 13.13 -4.52 15.45
CA ASP A 245 13.42 -5.23 16.72
C ASP A 245 12.68 -6.57 16.87
N GLU A 246 11.69 -6.79 16.01
CA GLU A 246 10.77 -7.93 16.09
C GLU A 246 10.88 -8.86 14.89
N ILE A 247 11.84 -8.59 14.01
CA ILE A 247 12.05 -9.30 12.77
C ILE A 247 13.48 -9.81 12.72
N SER A 248 13.64 -11.12 12.64
CA SER A 248 14.91 -11.73 12.32
C SER A 248 14.93 -12.14 10.84
N VAL A 249 16.07 -11.95 10.19
CA VAL A 249 16.30 -12.45 8.83
C VAL A 249 17.38 -13.52 8.91
N CYS A 250 16.99 -14.75 8.61
CA CYS A 250 17.86 -15.92 8.68
C CYS A 250 17.86 -16.67 7.35
N LYS A 251 18.63 -17.75 7.29
CA LYS A 251 18.66 -18.68 6.16
C LYS A 251 18.10 -20.01 6.60
N ASP A 252 17.33 -20.66 5.74
CA ASP A 252 16.91 -22.04 5.96
C ASP A 252 18.02 -23.04 5.62
N SER A 253 17.70 -24.34 5.70
CA SER A 253 18.64 -25.43 5.39
C SER A 253 19.08 -25.46 3.92
N GLU A 254 18.35 -24.79 3.03
CA GLU A 254 18.58 -24.73 1.59
C GLU A 254 19.23 -23.39 1.17
N ASP A 255 19.68 -22.58 2.15
CA ASP A 255 20.30 -21.26 1.97
C ASP A 255 19.34 -20.15 1.47
N HIS A 256 18.03 -20.36 1.58
CA HIS A 256 17.02 -19.37 1.25
C HIS A 256 16.80 -18.39 2.40
N TYR A 257 16.71 -17.09 2.08
CA TYR A 257 16.47 -16.07 3.08
C TYR A 257 15.00 -16.11 3.55
N LEU A 258 14.81 -16.03 4.87
CA LEU A 258 13.52 -16.02 5.54
C LEU A 258 13.38 -14.76 6.40
N PHE A 259 12.24 -14.08 6.28
CA PHE A 259 11.77 -13.11 7.27
C PHE A 259 10.98 -13.85 8.34
N GLN A 260 11.44 -13.80 9.58
CA GLN A 260 10.79 -14.40 10.74
C GLN A 260 10.30 -13.30 11.69
N PHE A 261 9.05 -13.42 12.11
CA PHE A 261 8.39 -12.47 12.99
C PHE A 261 8.26 -13.07 14.39
N ASN A 262 8.65 -12.30 15.40
CA ASN A 262 8.48 -12.70 16.79
C ASN A 262 6.99 -12.77 17.13
N LYS A 263 6.56 -13.88 17.72
CA LYS A 263 5.17 -14.05 18.15
C LYS A 263 4.92 -13.23 19.40
N THR A 264 4.09 -12.19 19.27
CA THR A 264 3.65 -11.31 20.37
C THR A 264 2.13 -11.20 20.39
N ASP A 265 1.55 -10.75 21.50
CA ASP A 265 0.09 -10.64 21.64
C ASP A 265 -0.55 -9.64 20.67
N ASN A 266 0.22 -8.66 20.18
CA ASN A 266 -0.20 -7.61 19.24
C ASN A 266 0.32 -7.83 17.81
N ILE A 267 0.75 -9.05 17.48
CA ILE A 267 1.38 -9.35 16.18
C ILE A 267 0.43 -9.08 15.01
N PHE A 268 -0.87 -9.29 15.18
CA PHE A 268 -1.87 -9.02 14.16
C PHE A 268 -1.89 -7.54 13.77
N GLU A 269 -1.98 -6.65 14.76
CA GLU A 269 -2.00 -5.21 14.54
C GLU A 269 -0.73 -4.73 13.85
N ARG A 270 0.42 -5.28 14.24
CA ARG A 270 1.74 -4.92 13.69
C ARG A 270 1.95 -5.36 12.26
N LEU A 271 1.46 -6.55 11.90
CA LEU A 271 1.55 -7.09 10.55
C LEU A 271 0.54 -6.47 9.60
N PHE A 272 -0.70 -6.26 10.06
CA PHE A 272 -1.83 -6.02 9.16
C PHE A 272 -2.49 -4.65 9.31
N CYS A 273 -2.49 -4.05 10.51
CA CYS A 273 -3.10 -2.73 10.74
C CYS A 273 -2.12 -1.58 10.47
N SER A 274 -0.84 -1.75 10.83
CA SER A 274 0.22 -0.76 10.60
C SER A 274 0.81 -0.79 9.19
N THR A 275 0.18 -1.50 8.25
CA THR A 275 0.65 -1.57 6.87
C THR A 275 0.40 -0.22 6.18
N PRO A 276 1.45 0.47 5.69
CA PRO A 276 1.26 1.65 4.84
C PRO A 276 0.29 1.30 3.71
N SER A 277 -0.51 2.27 3.26
CA SER A 277 -1.31 2.03 2.07
C SER A 277 -0.38 1.69 0.89
N ARG A 278 -0.80 0.87 -0.09
CA ARG A 278 0.06 0.54 -1.24
C ARG A 278 0.49 1.78 -2.04
N THR A 279 -0.23 2.88 -1.88
CA THR A 279 0.12 4.24 -2.33
C THR A 279 1.30 4.89 -1.61
N ASP A 280 1.64 4.42 -0.42
CA ASP A 280 2.79 4.89 0.38
C ASP A 280 4.03 4.02 0.19
N ALA A 281 3.90 2.85 -0.46
CA ALA A 281 5.01 1.94 -0.71
C ALA A 281 5.90 2.51 -1.81
N LYS A 282 6.84 3.35 -1.42
CA LYS A 282 7.88 3.88 -2.29
C LYS A 282 8.75 2.74 -2.82
N SER A 283 9.01 2.77 -4.12
CA SER A 283 10.03 1.94 -4.73
C SER A 283 11.40 2.21 -4.09
N PHE A 284 12.31 1.25 -4.18
CA PHE A 284 13.67 1.42 -3.69
C PHE A 284 14.34 2.69 -4.27
N ALA A 285 14.08 2.99 -5.54
CA ALA A 285 14.58 4.18 -6.22
C ALA A 285 14.03 5.48 -5.60
N GLU A 286 12.73 5.55 -5.33
CA GLU A 286 12.09 6.70 -4.68
C GLU A 286 12.63 6.90 -3.26
N ILE A 287 12.78 5.82 -2.47
CA ILE A 287 13.38 5.90 -1.12
C ILE A 287 14.81 6.42 -1.19
N GLN A 288 15.59 5.92 -2.16
CA GLN A 288 16.96 6.39 -2.38
C GLN A 288 16.98 7.87 -2.75
N GLU A 289 16.09 8.32 -3.64
CA GLU A 289 16.01 9.72 -4.08
C GLU A 289 15.66 10.66 -2.93
N ASP A 290 14.65 10.31 -2.12
CA ASP A 290 14.24 11.08 -0.95
C ASP A 290 15.37 11.21 0.07
N LYS A 291 16.02 10.09 0.41
CA LYS A 291 17.19 10.10 1.31
C LYS A 291 18.36 10.89 0.73
N CYS A 292 18.59 10.84 -0.59
CA CYS A 292 19.61 11.67 -1.23
C CYS A 292 19.27 13.16 -1.12
N LYS A 293 18.00 13.53 -1.28
CA LYS A 293 17.54 14.92 -1.16
C LYS A 293 17.70 15.42 0.27
N GLU A 294 17.18 14.69 1.24
CA GLU A 294 17.29 15.01 2.67
C GLU A 294 18.77 15.08 3.11
N GLY A 295 19.60 14.13 2.68
CA GLY A 295 21.02 14.13 2.97
C GLY A 295 21.73 15.39 2.45
N LYS A 296 21.35 15.91 1.28
CA LYS A 296 21.89 17.19 0.76
C LYS A 296 21.49 18.37 1.63
N GLU A 297 20.24 18.40 2.10
CA GLU A 297 19.73 19.48 2.96
C GLU A 297 20.47 19.49 4.32
N ILE A 298 20.70 18.32 4.91
CA ILE A 298 21.48 18.17 6.15
C ILE A 298 22.92 18.67 5.95
N LEU A 299 23.58 18.26 4.85
CA LEU A 299 24.93 18.70 4.54
C LEU A 299 25.01 20.23 4.32
N GLN A 300 24.01 20.84 3.71
CA GLN A 300 23.95 22.30 3.55
C GLN A 300 23.84 23.03 4.91
N LYS A 301 22.99 22.55 5.82
CA LYS A 301 22.88 23.09 7.18
C LYS A 301 24.22 22.98 7.92
N LEU A 302 24.84 21.80 7.85
CA LEU A 302 26.13 21.54 8.47
C LEU A 302 27.22 22.49 7.95
N LYS A 303 27.30 22.71 6.63
CA LYS A 303 28.21 23.70 6.03
C LYS A 303 27.99 25.11 6.53
N GLN A 304 26.72 25.52 6.69
CA GLN A 304 26.40 26.87 7.13
C GLN A 304 26.87 27.12 8.56
N ILE A 305 26.74 26.11 9.44
CA ILE A 305 27.28 26.16 10.80
C ILE A 305 28.81 26.23 10.75
N LEU A 306 29.45 25.37 9.96
CA LEU A 306 30.91 25.31 9.86
C LEU A 306 31.54 26.58 9.27
N LYS A 307 30.84 27.29 8.39
CA LYS A 307 31.28 28.59 7.87
C LYS A 307 31.32 29.66 8.95
N ASN A 308 30.44 29.58 9.94
CA ASN A 308 30.30 30.55 11.02
C ASN A 308 31.09 30.13 12.28
N LEU A 309 31.83 29.02 12.22
CA LEU A 309 32.57 28.49 13.36
C LEU A 309 33.85 29.31 13.62
N PRO A 310 34.14 29.66 14.88
CA PRO A 310 35.41 30.28 15.23
C PRO A 310 36.58 29.30 15.00
N THR A 311 37.72 29.83 14.55
CA THR A 311 38.94 29.04 14.29
C THR A 311 39.50 28.39 15.56
N ASN A 312 39.22 28.99 16.73
CA ASN A 312 39.64 28.45 18.03
C ASN A 312 38.66 27.36 18.50
N LYS A 313 39.12 26.10 18.47
CA LYS A 313 38.34 24.92 18.91
C LYS A 313 38.05 24.87 20.42
N LEU A 314 38.64 25.76 21.22
CA LEU A 314 38.46 25.88 22.66
C LEU A 314 37.60 27.08 23.05
N SER A 315 36.95 27.76 22.09
CA SER A 315 36.06 28.87 22.41
C SER A 315 34.70 28.39 22.90
N ALA A 316 34.08 29.16 23.80
CA ALA A 316 32.71 28.89 24.27
C ALA A 316 31.68 28.82 23.12
N GLU A 317 31.93 29.57 22.04
CA GLU A 317 31.12 29.55 20.81
C GLU A 317 31.26 28.23 20.04
N TYR A 318 32.48 27.67 19.97
CA TYR A 318 32.72 26.34 19.40
C TYR A 318 32.02 25.26 20.22
N ASP A 319 32.15 25.32 21.55
CA ASP A 319 31.51 24.37 22.47
C ASP A 319 29.98 24.45 22.39
N LYS A 320 29.41 25.64 22.17
CA LYS A 320 27.97 25.82 21.94
C LYS A 320 27.49 25.20 20.62
N ALA A 321 28.29 25.24 19.56
CA ALA A 321 27.95 24.69 18.25
C ALA A 321 28.17 23.17 18.15
N ARG A 322 29.04 22.60 18.99
CA ARG A 322 29.42 21.18 18.95
C ARG A 322 28.22 20.20 19.01
N PRO A 323 27.23 20.34 19.91
CA PRO A 323 26.11 19.41 19.99
C PRO A 323 25.24 19.41 18.72
N GLU A 324 25.01 20.59 18.14
CA GLU A 324 24.23 20.74 16.91
C GLU A 324 24.93 20.07 15.72
N ILE A 325 26.24 20.27 15.62
CA ILE A 325 27.09 19.62 14.62
C ILE A 325 27.04 18.09 14.75
N GLN A 326 27.16 17.56 15.98
CA GLN A 326 27.07 16.13 16.24
C GLN A 326 25.69 15.56 15.90
N CYS A 327 24.63 16.30 16.21
CA CYS A 327 23.26 15.94 15.84
C CYS A 327 23.11 15.82 14.32
N LEU A 328 23.51 16.86 13.57
CA LEU A 328 23.41 16.85 12.10
C LEU A 328 24.29 15.78 11.45
N LEU A 329 25.45 15.47 12.01
CA LEU A 329 26.28 14.37 11.53
C LEU A 329 25.60 13.01 11.74
N ARG A 330 25.01 12.78 12.91
CA ARG A 330 24.21 11.58 13.17
C ARG A 330 23.04 11.50 12.18
N ASP A 331 22.27 12.59 12.05
CA ASP A 331 21.12 12.65 11.14
C ASP A 331 21.54 12.38 9.69
N PHE A 332 22.71 12.88 9.26
CA PHE A 332 23.28 12.59 7.95
C PHE A 332 23.57 11.09 7.77
N PHE A 333 24.20 10.44 8.74
CA PHE A 333 24.49 9.00 8.65
C PHE A 333 23.23 8.15 8.71
N THR A 334 22.24 8.54 9.54
CA THR A 334 20.92 7.89 9.60
C THR A 334 20.19 8.01 8.27
N THR A 335 20.15 9.20 7.70
CA THR A 335 19.51 9.48 6.41
C THR A 335 20.18 8.71 5.28
N SER A 336 21.53 8.70 5.27
CA SER A 336 22.34 8.02 4.27
C SER A 336 22.35 6.50 4.41
N ALA A 337 21.92 5.94 5.55
CA ALA A 337 21.80 4.51 5.73
C ALA A 337 20.56 3.97 5.01
N LEU A 338 20.74 2.91 4.22
CA LEU A 338 19.67 2.12 3.64
C LEU A 338 19.75 0.71 4.19
N ASP A 339 18.58 0.16 4.53
CA ASP A 339 18.43 -1.20 5.01
C ASP A 339 17.42 -1.92 4.11
N TYR A 340 17.89 -2.91 3.35
CA TYR A 340 17.04 -3.70 2.46
C TYR A 340 15.90 -4.39 3.21
N ARG A 341 16.06 -4.66 4.52
CA ARG A 341 15.02 -5.29 5.33
C ARG A 341 13.77 -4.44 5.42
N ILE A 342 13.92 -3.12 5.57
CA ILE A 342 12.79 -2.18 5.68
C ILE A 342 11.99 -2.15 4.37
N VAL A 343 12.70 -2.14 3.24
CA VAL A 343 12.09 -2.10 1.91
C VAL A 343 11.33 -3.39 1.63
N VAL A 344 11.97 -4.54 1.86
CA VAL A 344 11.36 -5.85 1.66
C VAL A 344 10.23 -6.10 2.66
N LEU A 345 10.33 -5.61 3.90
CA LEU A 345 9.28 -5.76 4.92
C LEU A 345 7.93 -5.22 4.46
N THR A 346 7.90 -4.09 3.75
CA THR A 346 6.65 -3.54 3.20
C THR A 346 6.00 -4.51 2.21
N LEU A 347 6.80 -5.15 1.36
CA LEU A 347 6.34 -6.18 0.43
C LEU A 347 5.87 -7.43 1.18
N VAL A 348 6.61 -7.88 2.19
CA VAL A 348 6.24 -9.01 3.04
C VAL A 348 4.90 -8.78 3.73
N LYS A 349 4.66 -7.61 4.34
CA LYS A 349 3.37 -7.29 4.98
C LYS A 349 2.22 -7.27 3.97
N SER A 350 2.43 -6.68 2.79
CA SER A 350 1.42 -6.68 1.72
C SER A 350 1.10 -8.09 1.23
N PHE A 351 2.11 -8.94 1.07
CA PHE A 351 1.96 -10.34 0.71
C PHE A 351 1.16 -11.11 1.78
N LEU A 352 1.57 -10.99 3.05
CA LEU A 352 0.91 -11.65 4.17
C LEU A 352 -0.56 -11.23 4.30
N LEU A 353 -0.86 -9.94 4.16
CA LEU A 353 -2.24 -9.45 4.20
C LEU A 353 -3.06 -10.06 3.07
N THR A 354 -2.52 -10.14 1.85
CA THR A 354 -3.23 -10.77 0.73
C THR A 354 -3.44 -12.26 0.97
N LYS A 355 -2.41 -12.98 1.44
CA LYS A 355 -2.48 -14.40 1.83
C LYS A 355 -3.54 -14.64 2.91
N LEU A 356 -3.65 -13.73 3.89
CA LEU A 356 -4.65 -13.80 4.95
C LEU A 356 -6.06 -13.52 4.43
N MET A 357 -6.23 -12.53 3.54
CA MET A 357 -7.51 -12.26 2.90
C MET A 357 -7.97 -13.45 2.05
N LYS A 358 -7.03 -14.11 1.36
CA LYS A 358 -7.29 -15.33 0.59
C LYS A 358 -7.70 -16.48 1.49
N SER A 359 -7.02 -16.72 2.62
CA SER A 359 -7.43 -17.77 3.57
C SER A 359 -8.76 -17.48 4.24
N SER A 360 -9.08 -16.19 4.44
CA SER A 360 -10.38 -15.73 4.92
C SER A 360 -11.48 -15.86 3.85
N SER A 361 -11.11 -15.97 2.58
CA SER A 361 -12.01 -16.16 1.43
C SER A 361 -12.23 -17.65 1.19
N GLY A 362 -13.48 -18.06 0.99
CA GLY A 362 -13.81 -19.45 0.64
C GLY A 362 -14.44 -20.27 1.76
N GLY A 363 -14.75 -21.54 1.45
CA GLY A 363 -15.54 -22.42 2.32
C GLY A 363 -16.94 -21.86 2.57
N ASP A 364 -17.34 -21.83 3.86
CA ASP A 364 -18.63 -21.30 4.31
C ASP A 364 -18.87 -19.85 3.88
N ALA A 365 -17.84 -18.99 3.82
CA ALA A 365 -18.02 -17.58 3.44
C ALA A 365 -18.60 -17.43 2.03
N THR A 366 -18.18 -18.30 1.10
CA THR A 366 -18.63 -18.28 -0.29
C THR A 366 -19.84 -19.17 -0.58
N SER A 367 -20.31 -19.95 0.39
CA SER A 367 -21.54 -20.75 0.30
C SER A 367 -22.68 -20.20 1.16
N LYS A 368 -22.38 -19.28 2.08
CA LYS A 368 -23.36 -18.59 2.93
C LYS A 368 -24.43 -17.89 2.10
N SER A 369 -25.66 -18.05 2.57
CA SER A 369 -26.80 -17.25 2.12
C SER A 369 -26.54 -15.78 2.43
N ILE A 370 -26.92 -14.89 1.51
CA ILE A 370 -26.79 -13.45 1.66
C ILE A 370 -28.17 -12.89 1.91
N ASP A 371 -28.39 -12.23 3.05
CA ASP A 371 -29.63 -11.53 3.36
C ASP A 371 -29.62 -10.07 2.91
N ASN A 372 -30.71 -9.34 3.18
CA ASN A 372 -30.80 -7.93 2.81
C ASN A 372 -29.93 -7.06 3.73
N ASP A 373 -29.72 -7.46 4.99
CA ASP A 373 -28.93 -6.70 5.95
C ASP A 373 -27.45 -6.75 5.59
N ASP A 374 -26.97 -7.91 5.11
CA ASP A 374 -25.63 -8.07 4.53
C ASP A 374 -25.37 -7.04 3.41
N ILE A 375 -26.33 -6.92 2.48
CA ILE A 375 -26.22 -5.99 1.34
C ILE A 375 -26.36 -4.54 1.83
N ASN A 376 -27.39 -4.23 2.62
CA ASN A 376 -27.69 -2.87 3.09
C ASN A 376 -26.58 -2.30 3.97
N SER A 377 -25.90 -3.14 4.75
CA SER A 377 -24.77 -2.71 5.57
C SER A 377 -23.60 -2.17 4.76
N ILE A 378 -23.47 -2.59 3.49
CA ILE A 378 -22.39 -2.23 2.56
C ILE A 378 -22.87 -1.24 1.49
N PHE A 379 -24.14 -1.35 1.07
CA PHE A 379 -24.81 -0.53 0.05
C PHE A 379 -26.03 0.21 0.65
N PRO A 380 -25.83 1.14 1.61
CA PRO A 380 -26.93 1.82 2.28
C PRO A 380 -27.81 2.63 1.31
N GLU A 381 -27.19 3.22 0.28
CA GLU A 381 -27.87 4.02 -0.74
C GLU A 381 -28.93 3.21 -1.51
N VAL A 382 -28.69 1.91 -1.72
CA VAL A 382 -29.55 1.07 -2.55
C VAL A 382 -30.85 0.68 -1.81
N ALA A 383 -30.84 0.71 -0.48
CA ALA A 383 -32.01 0.42 0.35
C ALA A 383 -33.10 1.49 0.27
N VAL A 384 -32.75 2.71 -0.17
CA VAL A 384 -33.62 3.90 -0.12
C VAL A 384 -34.34 4.15 -1.46
N VAL A 385 -33.84 3.58 -2.57
CA VAL A 385 -34.29 3.92 -3.94
C VAL A 385 -35.57 3.17 -4.33
N ARG A 386 -36.68 3.93 -4.51
CA ARG A 386 -37.98 3.43 -5.03
C ARG A 386 -37.99 3.38 -6.56
N GLU A 387 -38.88 2.58 -7.17
CA GLU A 387 -38.99 2.40 -8.64
C GLU A 387 -39.06 3.72 -9.43
N GLN A 388 -39.65 4.79 -8.88
CA GLN A 388 -39.74 6.12 -9.50
C GLN A 388 -38.36 6.78 -9.75
N HIS A 389 -37.36 6.48 -8.91
CA HIS A 389 -36.03 7.06 -9.00
C HIS A 389 -35.16 6.33 -10.06
N VAL A 390 -35.47 5.06 -10.37
CA VAL A 390 -34.85 4.31 -11.46
C VAL A 390 -35.25 4.88 -12.81
N GLU A 391 -36.52 5.27 -12.96
CA GLU A 391 -37.06 5.88 -14.18
C GLU A 391 -36.52 7.30 -14.40
N TRP A 392 -36.40 8.10 -13.33
CA TRP A 392 -35.72 9.40 -13.36
C TRP A 392 -34.23 9.28 -13.73
N SER A 393 -33.52 8.32 -13.14
CA SER A 393 -32.10 8.05 -13.44
C SER A 393 -31.93 7.62 -14.90
N PHE A 394 -32.84 6.79 -15.42
CA PHE A 394 -32.83 6.38 -16.83
C PHE A 394 -33.01 7.58 -17.77
N GLN A 395 -33.95 8.49 -17.48
CA GLN A 395 -34.14 9.71 -18.28
C GLN A 395 -32.91 10.61 -18.28
N HIS A 396 -32.24 10.79 -17.14
CA HIS A 396 -31.03 11.62 -17.05
C HIS A 396 -29.80 10.96 -17.68
N MET A 397 -29.76 9.63 -17.78
CA MET A 397 -28.70 8.88 -18.47
C MET A 397 -28.83 8.86 -19.99
N VAL A 398 -30.02 9.06 -20.54
CA VAL A 398 -30.27 9.07 -21.99
C VAL A 398 -30.03 10.46 -22.60
N ILE A 399 -30.19 11.53 -21.80
CA ILE A 399 -30.13 12.94 -22.23
C ILE A 399 -28.72 13.54 -22.15
N GLN A 400 -27.77 12.86 -21.50
CA GLN A 400 -26.33 13.16 -21.50
C GLN A 400 -25.54 12.04 -22.19
#